data_AF-T0V1F9-F1
#
_entry.id   AF-T0V1F9-F1
#
_cell.length_a   1.000
_cell.length_b   1.000
_cell.length_c   1.000
_cell.angle_alpha   90.00
_cell.angle_beta   90.00
_cell.angle_gamma   90.00
#
_symmetry.space_group_name_H-M   'P 1'
#
loop_
_entity.id
_entity.type
_entity.pdbx_description
1 polymer ?
#
loop_
_entity_poly.entity_id
_entity_poly.type
_entity_poly.pdbx_seq_one_letter_code
_entity_poly.pdbx_strand_id
1 'polypeptide(L)'
;MENQEHQVVNRALRNHIRFMTRMEKAFYSAIVLTAVVMSISVVFLQGRNQAIKQQITDLNSKISDKKTELNNAKQAVNELTNSDRIKEIANKAGLSINNDSIKSVK
;
A
#
# COMPACT_ATOMS: atom_id res chain seq x y z
N MET A 1 -37.89 30.81 -60.54
CA MET A 1 -36.54 30.64 -59.94
C MET A 1 -36.59 30.52 -58.41
N GLU A 2 -37.65 31.00 -57.71
CA GLU A 2 -37.81 30.84 -56.25
C GLU A 2 -37.76 29.39 -55.74
N ASN A 3 -38.34 28.43 -56.48
CA ASN A 3 -38.49 27.05 -55.99
C ASN A 3 -37.16 26.24 -55.97
N GLN A 4 -36.10 26.75 -56.61
CA GLN A 4 -34.77 26.13 -56.57
C GLN A 4 -33.97 26.62 -55.36
N GLU A 5 -33.99 27.92 -55.08
CA GLU A 5 -33.36 28.57 -53.92
C GLU A 5 -33.84 27.93 -52.59
N HIS A 6 -35.15 27.76 -52.44
CA HIS A 6 -35.72 27.12 -51.25
C HIS A 6 -35.29 25.67 -51.08
N GLN A 7 -35.03 24.92 -52.16
CA GLN A 7 -34.57 23.52 -52.07
C GLN A 7 -33.09 23.41 -51.67
N VAL A 8 -32.25 24.35 -52.09
CA VAL A 8 -30.82 24.36 -51.70
C VAL A 8 -30.67 24.70 -50.22
N VAL A 9 -31.43 25.69 -49.73
CA VAL A 9 -31.45 26.08 -48.32
C VAL A 9 -31.96 24.94 -47.44
N ASN A 10 -33.02 24.24 -47.86
CA ASN A 10 -33.58 23.13 -47.09
C ASN A 10 -32.66 21.89 -47.06
N ARG A 11 -31.90 21.64 -48.14
CA ARG A 11 -30.84 20.60 -48.15
C ARG A 11 -29.67 20.94 -47.23
N ALA A 12 -29.24 22.19 -47.20
CA ALA A 12 -28.15 22.64 -46.33
C ALA A 12 -28.52 22.50 -44.85
N LEU A 13 -29.72 22.93 -44.46
CA LEU A 13 -30.28 22.78 -43.11
C LEU A 13 -30.40 21.31 -42.70
N ARG A 14 -30.93 20.45 -43.59
CA ARG A 14 -31.09 19.02 -43.31
C ARG A 14 -29.76 18.32 -43.10
N ASN A 15 -28.72 18.65 -43.87
CA ASN A 15 -27.39 18.07 -43.69
C ASN A 15 -26.71 18.52 -42.39
N HIS A 16 -26.90 19.78 -41.98
CA HIS A 16 -26.35 20.29 -40.73
C HIS A 16 -26.99 19.62 -39.50
N ILE A 17 -28.33 19.50 -39.50
CA ILE A 17 -29.07 18.82 -38.43
C ILE A 17 -28.66 17.33 -38.34
N ARG A 18 -28.50 16.66 -39.48
CA ARG A 18 -28.11 15.23 -39.52
C ARG A 18 -26.67 14.98 -39.07
N PHE A 19 -25.77 15.94 -39.26
CA PHE A 19 -24.42 15.90 -38.72
C PHE A 19 -24.44 16.03 -37.19
N MET A 20 -25.25 16.95 -36.67
CA MET A 20 -25.43 17.16 -35.23
C MET A 20 -25.94 15.89 -34.53
N THR A 21 -26.91 15.18 -35.13
CA THR A 21 -27.47 13.94 -34.56
C THR A 21 -26.48 12.76 -34.57
N ARG A 22 -25.53 12.69 -35.52
CA ARG A 22 -24.50 11.63 -35.55
C ARG A 22 -23.41 11.87 -34.52
N MET A 23 -22.99 13.11 -34.35
CA MET A 23 -22.04 13.52 -33.32
C MET A 23 -22.58 13.24 -31.91
N GLU A 24 -23.87 13.52 -31.68
CA GLU A 24 -24.53 13.27 -30.41
C GLU A 24 -24.54 11.77 -30.02
N LYS A 25 -24.86 10.88 -30.97
CA LYS A 25 -24.78 9.43 -30.74
C LYS A 25 -23.35 8.95 -30.45
N ALA A 26 -22.36 9.49 -31.16
CA ALA A 26 -20.96 9.19 -30.91
C ALA A 26 -20.52 9.66 -29.51
N PHE A 27 -20.96 10.84 -29.09
CA PHE A 27 -20.64 11.40 -27.78
C PHE A 27 -21.20 10.55 -26.64
N TYR A 28 -22.47 10.14 -26.73
CA TYR A 28 -23.06 9.23 -25.75
C TYR A 28 -22.35 7.86 -25.73
N SER A 29 -22.00 7.32 -26.90
CA SER A 29 -21.24 6.07 -26.97
C SER A 29 -19.85 6.19 -26.33
N ALA A 30 -19.18 7.34 -26.51
CA ALA A 30 -17.87 7.60 -25.93
C ALA A 30 -17.94 7.72 -24.39
N ILE A 31 -18.98 8.35 -23.85
CA ILE A 31 -19.22 8.44 -22.40
C ILE A 31 -19.42 7.04 -21.80
N VAL A 32 -20.27 6.22 -22.42
CA VAL A 32 -20.51 4.84 -21.94
C VAL A 32 -19.22 4.02 -22.01
N LEU A 33 -18.48 4.12 -23.11
CA LEU A 33 -17.20 3.41 -23.28
C LEU A 33 -16.17 3.84 -22.22
N THR A 34 -16.03 5.14 -21.95
CA THR A 34 -15.12 5.64 -20.92
C THR A 34 -15.54 5.20 -19.52
N ALA A 35 -16.84 5.17 -19.22
CA ALA A 35 -17.35 4.65 -17.95
C ALA A 35 -16.99 3.16 -17.74
N VAL A 36 -17.09 2.34 -18.78
CA VAL A 36 -16.72 0.92 -18.73
C VAL A 36 -15.21 0.76 -18.51
N VAL A 37 -14.38 1.49 -19.26
CA VAL A 37 -12.91 1.45 -19.12
C VAL A 37 -12.48 1.92 -17.72
N MET A 38 -13.09 2.99 -17.20
CA MET A 38 -12.83 3.46 -15.84
C MET A 38 -13.20 2.41 -14.79
N SER A 39 -14.35 1.74 -14.95
CA SER A 39 -14.80 0.70 -14.02
C SER A 39 -13.79 -0.46 -13.94
N ILE A 40 -13.30 -0.94 -15.09
CA ILE A 40 -12.28 -2.00 -15.16
C ILE A 40 -10.97 -1.52 -14.52
N SER A 41 -10.56 -0.28 -14.82
CA SER A 41 -9.31 0.31 -14.29
C SER A 41 -9.33 0.40 -12.76
N VAL A 42 -10.45 0.83 -12.18
CA VAL A 42 -10.64 0.94 -10.73
C VAL A 42 -10.55 -0.42 -10.04
N VAL A 43 -11.18 -1.46 -10.59
CA VAL A 43 -11.11 -2.82 -10.04
C VAL A 43 -9.67 -3.34 -10.06
N PHE A 44 -8.95 -3.15 -11.17
CA PHE A 44 -7.54 -3.52 -11.28
C PHE A 44 -6.65 -2.80 -10.24
N LEU A 45 -6.87 -1.49 -10.06
CA LEU A 45 -6.13 -0.70 -9.07
C LEU A 45 -6.45 -1.14 -7.64
N GLN A 46 -7.71 -1.45 -7.33
CA GLN A 46 -8.11 -1.97 -6.02
C GLN A 46 -7.43 -3.30 -5.71
N GLY A 47 -7.35 -4.23 -6.68
CA GLY A 47 -6.65 -5.50 -6.50
C GLY A 47 -5.16 -5.32 -6.17
N ARG A 48 -4.48 -4.42 -6.89
CA ARG A 48 -3.06 -4.11 -6.61
C ARG A 48 -2.88 -3.42 -5.25
N ASN A 49 -3.77 -2.50 -4.90
CA ASN A 49 -3.74 -1.84 -3.60
C ASN A 49 -3.93 -2.81 -2.42
N GLN A 50 -4.78 -3.83 -2.57
CA GLN A 50 -4.91 -4.87 -1.55
C GLN A 50 -3.62 -5.68 -1.39
N ALA A 51 -3.00 -6.08 -2.50
CA ALA A 51 -1.71 -6.79 -2.46
C ALA A 51 -0.60 -5.96 -1.78
N ILE A 52 -0.52 -4.65 -2.08
CA ILE A 52 0.44 -3.74 -1.46
C ILE A 52 0.17 -3.59 0.04
N LYS A 53 -1.10 -3.45 0.46
CA LYS A 53 -1.46 -3.40 1.88
C LYS A 53 -1.05 -4.67 2.63
N GLN A 54 -1.24 -5.84 2.03
CA GLN A 54 -0.79 -7.11 2.60
C GLN A 54 0.74 -7.12 2.82
N GLN A 55 1.50 -6.71 1.80
CA GLN A 55 2.96 -6.63 1.89
C GLN A 55 3.43 -5.66 2.98
N ILE A 56 2.75 -4.51 3.15
CA ILE A 56 3.04 -3.56 4.23
C ILE A 56 2.78 -4.20 5.59
N THR A 57 1.65 -4.90 5.76
CA THR A 57 1.32 -5.60 7.01
C THR A 57 2.38 -6.66 7.33
N ASP A 58 2.74 -7.50 6.36
CA ASP A 58 3.76 -8.55 6.56
C ASP A 58 5.12 -7.95 6.89
N LEU A 59 5.49 -6.84 6.23
CA LEU A 59 6.73 -6.14 6.52
C LEU A 59 6.73 -5.51 7.91
N ASN A 60 5.62 -4.92 8.35
CA ASN A 60 5.47 -4.37 9.69
C ASN A 60 5.56 -5.45 10.78
N SER A 61 4.96 -6.62 10.54
CA SER A 61 5.11 -7.77 11.45
C SER A 61 6.57 -8.20 11.55
N LYS A 62 7.28 -8.34 10.43
CA LYS A 62 8.72 -8.67 10.43
C LYS A 62 9.56 -7.63 11.16
N ILE A 63 9.26 -6.34 11.00
CA ILE A 63 9.94 -5.25 11.72
C ILE A 63 9.68 -5.38 13.22
N SER A 64 8.44 -5.68 13.63
CA SER A 64 8.08 -5.89 15.03
C SER A 64 8.81 -7.08 15.64
N ASP A 65 8.89 -8.19 14.91
CA ASP A 65 9.62 -9.38 15.34
C ASP A 65 11.11 -9.09 15.50
N LYS A 66 11.71 -8.41 14.52
CA LYS A 66 13.11 -8.00 14.58
C LYS A 66 13.39 -7.00 15.70
N LYS A 67 12.46 -6.10 15.99
CA LYS A 67 12.58 -5.16 17.12
C LYS A 67 12.52 -5.90 18.46
N THR A 68 11.65 -6.90 18.58
CA THR A 68 11.57 -7.77 19.75
C THR A 68 12.86 -8.56 19.94
N GLU A 69 13.38 -9.17 18.88
CA GLU A 69 14.65 -9.90 18.89
C GLU A 69 15.82 -9.01 19.33
N LEU A 70 15.89 -7.79 18.79
CA LEU A 70 16.92 -6.80 19.15
C LEU A 70 16.80 -6.40 20.62
N ASN A 71 15.59 -6.17 21.12
CA ASN A 71 15.37 -5.84 22.53
C ASN A 71 15.77 -7.00 23.45
N ASN A 72 15.42 -8.24 23.10
CA ASN A 72 15.84 -9.42 23.84
C ASN A 72 17.36 -9.57 23.85
N ALA A 73 18.02 -9.37 22.69
CA ALA A 73 19.47 -9.41 22.60
C ALA A 73 20.13 -8.30 23.43
N LYS A 74 19.59 -7.09 23.41
CA LYS A 74 20.04 -5.98 24.28
C LYS A 74 19.88 -6.30 25.75
N GLN A 75 18.75 -6.89 26.13
CA GLN A 75 18.51 -7.29 27.51
C GLN A 75 19.51 -8.37 27.94
N ALA A 76 19.71 -9.40 27.12
CA ALA A 76 20.69 -10.45 27.39
C ALA A 76 22.10 -9.89 27.54
N VAL A 77 22.52 -8.96 26.67
CA VAL A 77 23.82 -8.27 26.79
C VAL A 77 23.93 -7.46 28.08
N ASN A 78 22.86 -6.76 28.47
CA ASN A 78 22.86 -5.98 29.70
C ASN A 78 22.96 -6.90 30.94
N GLU A 79 22.25 -8.02 30.96
CA GLU A 79 22.31 -9.03 32.03
C GLU A 79 23.69 -9.68 32.11
N LEU A 80 24.30 -10.06 30.97
CA LEU A 80 25.66 -10.58 30.90
C LEU A 80 26.69 -9.57 31.42
N THR A 81 26.61 -8.33 30.95
CA THR A 81 27.53 -7.25 31.37
C THR A 81 27.40 -6.99 32.87
N ASN A 82 26.18 -6.97 33.40
CA ASN A 82 25.97 -6.82 34.84
C ASN A 82 26.49 -8.02 35.63
N SER A 83 26.33 -9.24 35.12
CA SER A 83 26.91 -10.45 35.72
C SER A 83 28.43 -10.37 35.78
N ASP A 84 29.09 -9.97 34.69
CA ASP A 84 30.55 -9.86 34.64
C ASP A 84 31.07 -8.73 35.53
N ARG A 85 30.35 -7.60 35.62
CA ARG A 85 30.67 -6.53 36.59
C ARG A 85 30.53 -7.00 38.04
N ILE A 86 29.50 -7.77 38.36
CA ILE A 86 29.35 -8.39 39.69
C ILE A 86 30.53 -9.32 39.97
N LYS A 87 30.96 -10.11 38.98
CA LYS A 87 32.14 -10.97 39.10
C LYS A 87 33.42 -10.20 39.37
N GLU A 88 33.63 -9.10 38.67
CA GLU A 88 34.80 -8.26 38.86
C GLU A 88 34.84 -7.64 40.26
N ILE A 89 33.71 -7.14 40.77
CA ILE A 89 33.63 -6.56 42.12
C ILE A 89 33.88 -7.62 43.20
N ALA A 90 33.29 -8.82 43.07
CA ALA A 90 33.49 -9.90 44.02
C ALA A 90 34.96 -10.34 44.08
N ASN A 91 35.60 -10.51 42.91
CA ASN A 91 37.02 -10.85 42.84
C ASN A 91 37.90 -9.75 43.47
N LYS A 92 37.60 -8.45 43.25
CA LYS A 92 38.32 -7.34 43.88
C LYS A 92 38.13 -7.29 45.41
N ALA A 93 36.99 -7.75 45.91
CA ALA A 93 36.71 -7.86 47.35
C ALA A 93 37.28 -9.15 47.98
N GLY A 94 37.99 -9.99 47.21
CA GLY A 94 38.53 -11.27 47.69
C GLY A 94 37.47 -12.37 47.88
N LEU A 95 36.27 -12.19 47.31
CA LEU A 95 35.17 -13.14 47.38
C LEU A 95 35.19 -14.06 46.14
N SER A 96 35.29 -15.38 46.35
CA SER A 96 35.20 -16.37 45.27
C SER A 96 33.75 -16.59 44.84
N ILE A 97 33.44 -16.44 43.55
CA ILE A 97 32.11 -16.73 43.01
C ILE A 97 31.99 -18.22 42.69
N ASN A 98 31.11 -18.92 43.43
CA ASN A 98 30.69 -20.28 43.12
C ASN A 98 29.47 -20.23 42.17
N ASN A 99 29.67 -20.64 40.91
CA ASN A 99 28.64 -20.65 39.87
C ASN A 99 27.55 -21.73 40.06
N ASP A 100 27.77 -22.71 40.96
CA ASP A 100 26.85 -23.85 41.18
C ASP A 100 25.63 -23.53 42.05
N SER A 101 25.51 -22.32 42.60
CA SER A 101 24.45 -21.95 43.55
C SER A 101 23.39 -20.99 43.01
N ILE A 102 23.41 -20.65 41.72
CA ILE A 102 22.34 -19.84 41.11
C ILE A 102 21.15 -20.75 40.80
N LYS A 103 20.37 -21.04 41.84
CA LYS A 103 19.09 -21.75 41.74
C LYS A 103 18.12 -20.87 40.95
N SER A 104 17.78 -21.29 39.73
CA SER A 104 16.63 -20.80 38.97
C SER A 104 15.40 -20.81 39.89
N VAL A 105 14.89 -19.61 40.19
CA VAL A 105 13.59 -19.46 40.86
C VAL A 105 12.54 -19.56 39.75
N LYS A 106 11.68 -20.57 39.88
CA LYS A 106 10.51 -20.81 39.03
C LYS A 106 9.54 -19.64 39.03
#